data_AF-X1GUU6-F1
#
_entry.id   AF-X1GUU6-F1
#
_cell.length_a   1.000
_cell.length_b   1.000
_cell.length_c   1.000
_cell.angle_alpha   90.00
_cell.angle_beta   90.00
_cell.angle_gamma   90.00
#
_symmetry.space_group_name_H-M   'P 1'
#
loop_
_entity.id
_entity.type
_entity.pdbx_description
1 polymer ?
#
loop_
_entity_poly.entity_id
_entity_poly.type
_entity_poly.pdbx_seq_one_letter_code
_entity_poly.pdbx_strand_id
1 'polypeptide(L)'
;MKDLDLKILTLQDFSDLPLVKEDGKTFQENAIKKSREYQRVFGKIVLAEDSGLQVPAIGGRPGVYSARFAGKEQNDKRNIKKLLKLLKDIPQKKRKAVFRSVVAITLLDGKTEV
;
A
#
# COMPACT_ATOMS: atom_id res chain seq x y z
N MET A 1 -7.02 15.63 -11.58
CA MET A 1 -6.55 15.15 -12.89
C MET A 1 -7.50 15.47 -14.06
N LYS A 2 -8.72 15.99 -13.83
CA LYS A 2 -9.65 16.33 -14.94
C LYS A 2 -9.16 17.45 -15.85
N ASP A 3 -8.26 18.30 -15.35
CA ASP A 3 -7.71 19.45 -16.07
C ASP A 3 -6.35 19.15 -16.71
N LEU A 4 -5.90 17.88 -16.68
CA LEU A 4 -4.69 17.43 -17.35
C LEU A 4 -5.07 16.71 -18.64
N ASP A 5 -4.38 17.00 -19.73
CA ASP A 5 -4.52 16.28 -21.00
C ASP A 5 -3.81 14.91 -20.93
N LEU A 6 -4.35 14.05 -20.06
CA LEU A 6 -3.83 12.71 -19.78
C LEU A 6 -4.94 11.67 -19.87
N LYS A 7 -4.67 10.59 -20.62
CA LYS A 7 -5.50 9.38 -20.57
C LYS A 7 -5.07 8.51 -19.38
N ILE A 8 -5.97 8.37 -18.40
CA ILE A 8 -5.75 7.46 -17.26
C ILE A 8 -6.12 6.04 -17.66
N LEU A 9 -5.19 5.13 -17.42
CA LEU A 9 -5.38 3.69 -17.54
C LEU A 9 -5.25 3.06 -16.16
N THR A 10 -6.03 2.02 -15.91
CA THR A 10 -5.97 1.17 -14.72
C THR A 10 -5.42 -0.19 -15.10
N LEU A 11 -5.08 -1.02 -14.12
CA LEU A 11 -4.66 -2.39 -14.40
C LEU A 11 -5.76 -3.20 -15.13
N GLN A 12 -7.05 -2.83 -14.98
CA GLN A 12 -8.16 -3.52 -15.66
C GLN A 12 -8.16 -3.31 -17.19
N ASP A 13 -7.39 -2.34 -17.70
CA ASP A 13 -7.29 -2.05 -19.13
C ASP A 13 -6.26 -2.94 -19.86
N PHE A 14 -5.60 -3.88 -19.17
CA PHE A 14 -4.56 -4.74 -19.72
C PHE A 14 -4.87 -6.22 -19.47
N SER A 15 -4.57 -7.07 -20.46
CA SER A 15 -4.54 -8.53 -20.31
C SER A 15 -3.20 -8.99 -19.71
N ASP A 16 -3.20 -10.12 -19.00
CA ASP A 16 -1.98 -10.78 -18.46
C ASP A 16 -1.12 -9.90 -17.53
N LEU A 17 -1.75 -9.44 -16.44
CA LEU A 17 -1.09 -8.63 -15.42
C LEU A 17 -0.09 -9.44 -14.59
N PRO A 18 1.19 -9.05 -14.52
CA PRO A 18 2.11 -9.65 -13.57
C PRO A 18 1.71 -9.28 -12.13
N LEU A 19 1.76 -10.28 -11.26
CA LEU A 19 1.58 -10.09 -9.82
C LEU A 19 2.84 -9.45 -9.24
N VAL A 20 2.73 -8.19 -8.81
CA VAL A 20 3.80 -7.52 -8.06
C VAL A 20 3.75 -7.98 -6.61
N LYS A 21 4.82 -8.63 -6.15
CA LYS A 21 4.92 -9.07 -4.75
C LYS A 21 5.31 -7.90 -3.84
N GLU A 22 4.45 -7.57 -2.88
CA GLU A 22 4.71 -6.57 -1.84
C GLU A 22 5.50 -7.17 -0.67
N ASP A 23 6.83 -7.20 -0.78
CA ASP A 23 7.76 -7.69 0.24
C ASP A 23 8.63 -6.58 0.85
N GLY A 24 8.30 -5.32 0.58
CA GLY A 24 8.91 -4.17 1.24
C GLY A 24 8.60 -4.12 2.74
N LYS A 25 9.48 -3.47 3.49
CA LYS A 25 9.34 -3.22 4.92
C LYS A 25 8.57 -1.92 5.21
N THR A 26 8.46 -1.03 4.21
CA THR A 26 7.78 0.26 4.29
C THR A 26 6.76 0.43 3.16
N PHE A 27 5.76 1.29 3.36
CA PHE A 27 4.80 1.66 2.31
C PHE A 27 5.50 2.28 1.10
N GLN A 28 6.53 3.09 1.34
CA GLN A 28 7.34 3.70 0.29
C GLN A 28 8.05 2.65 -0.58
N GLU A 29 8.68 1.64 0.01
CA GLU A 29 9.31 0.55 -0.75
C GLU A 29 8.29 -0.20 -1.63
N ASN A 30 7.10 -0.50 -1.10
CA ASN A 30 6.05 -1.17 -1.86
C ASN A 30 5.49 -0.30 -2.99
N ALA A 31 5.22 0.99 -2.73
CA ALA A 31 4.73 1.93 -3.74
C ALA A 31 5.74 2.09 -4.88
N ILE A 32 7.02 2.31 -4.56
CA ILE A 32 8.12 2.38 -5.54
C ILE A 32 8.19 1.08 -6.35
N LYS A 33 8.16 -0.08 -5.68
CA LYS A 33 8.26 -1.39 -6.35
C LYS A 33 7.12 -1.60 -7.34
N LYS A 34 5.88 -1.39 -6.92
CA LYS A 34 4.69 -1.46 -7.79
C LYS A 34 4.81 -0.53 -8.99
N SER A 35 5.18 0.72 -8.76
CA SER A 35 5.33 1.73 -9.82
C SER A 35 6.39 1.31 -10.85
N ARG A 36 7.58 0.90 -10.39
CA ARG A 36 8.69 0.49 -11.27
C ARG A 36 8.42 -0.79 -12.04
N GLU A 37 7.86 -1.82 -11.39
CA GLU A 37 7.60 -3.10 -12.05
C GLU A 37 6.57 -2.94 -13.16
N TYR A 38 5.47 -2.22 -12.91
CA TYR A 38 4.49 -1.94 -13.95
C TYR A 38 5.02 -0.99 -15.04
N GLN A 39 5.89 -0.03 -14.70
CA GLN A 39 6.52 0.82 -15.72
C GLN A 39 7.38 0.00 -16.69
N ARG A 40 8.15 -0.97 -16.18
CA ARG A 40 8.96 -1.88 -17.01
C ARG A 40 8.12 -2.75 -17.94
N VAL A 41 6.93 -3.13 -17.49
CA VAL A 41 6.02 -4.02 -18.25
C VAL A 41 5.27 -3.23 -19.32
N PHE A 42 4.74 -2.06 -18.99
CA PHE A 42 3.84 -1.32 -19.89
C PHE A 42 4.53 -0.20 -20.68
N GLY A 43 5.73 0.23 -20.28
CA GLY A 43 6.46 1.34 -20.90
C GLY A 43 5.73 2.68 -20.79
N LYS A 44 4.94 2.88 -19.72
CA LYS A 44 4.14 4.10 -19.48
C LYS A 44 4.57 4.80 -18.20
N ILE A 45 4.17 6.05 -18.03
CA ILE A 45 4.21 6.69 -16.71
C ILE A 45 3.27 5.90 -15.79
N VAL A 46 3.77 5.45 -14.64
CA VAL A 46 3.00 4.63 -13.69
C VAL A 46 2.94 5.30 -12.33
N LEU A 47 1.72 5.52 -11.85
CA LEU A 47 1.42 5.83 -10.46
C LEU A 47 1.06 4.54 -9.72
N ALA A 48 1.65 4.32 -8.55
CA ALA A 48 1.27 3.23 -7.65
C ALA A 48 1.22 3.72 -6.20
N GLU A 49 0.38 3.10 -5.39
CA GLU A 49 0.12 3.51 -4.01
C GLU A 49 0.25 2.31 -3.07
N ASP A 50 0.70 2.55 -1.84
CA ASP A 50 0.64 1.59 -0.74
C ASP A 50 0.18 2.29 0.56
N SER A 51 -0.77 1.68 1.25
CA SER A 51 -1.36 2.23 2.48
C SER A 51 -1.57 1.21 3.58
N GLY A 52 -1.77 1.74 4.78
CA GLY A 52 -2.14 0.93 5.92
C GLY A 52 -2.30 1.71 7.21
N LEU A 53 -2.69 0.98 8.25
CA LEU A 53 -2.84 1.48 9.61
C LEU A 53 -1.55 1.24 10.39
N GLN A 54 -1.03 2.27 11.06
CA GLN A 54 0.08 2.16 11.99
C GLN A 54 -0.40 2.51 13.40
N VAL A 55 -0.17 1.59 14.35
CA VAL A 55 -0.50 1.80 15.76
C VAL A 55 0.80 1.76 16.59
N PRO A 56 1.33 2.92 17.02
CA PRO A 56 2.59 2.99 17.76
C PRO A 56 2.63 2.09 19.00
N ALA A 57 1.51 1.95 19.70
CA ALA A 57 1.42 1.14 20.93
C ALA A 57 1.69 -0.36 20.74
N ILE A 58 1.65 -0.86 19.50
CA ILE A 58 1.97 -2.26 19.15
C ILE A 58 3.13 -2.36 18.16
N GLY A 59 4.03 -1.36 18.20
CA GLY A 59 5.22 -1.29 17.36
C GLY A 59 4.92 -0.94 15.90
N GLY A 60 3.91 -0.10 15.66
CA GLY A 60 3.55 0.35 14.31
C GLY A 60 2.76 -0.67 13.49
N ARG A 61 2.41 -1.83 14.06
CA ARG A 61 1.55 -2.82 13.42
C ARG A 61 0.11 -2.28 13.27
N PRO A 62 -0.64 -2.73 12.26
CA PRO A 62 -0.28 -3.72 11.23
C PRO A 62 0.71 -3.26 10.15
N GLY A 63 0.81 -1.95 9.85
CA GLY A 63 1.74 -1.43 8.85
C GLY A 63 1.46 -1.97 7.44
N VAL A 64 2.51 -2.33 6.69
CA VAL A 64 2.39 -2.94 5.35
C VAL A 64 1.59 -4.25 5.31
N TYR A 65 1.31 -4.84 6.48
CA TYR A 65 0.48 -6.04 6.60
C TYR A 65 -1.01 -5.72 6.84
N SER A 66 -1.45 -4.47 6.69
CA SER A 66 -2.81 -4.03 7.02
C SER A 66 -3.90 -4.91 6.39
N ALA A 67 -3.82 -5.18 5.08
CA ALA A 67 -4.80 -6.01 4.37
C ALA A 67 -4.77 -7.50 4.79
N ARG A 68 -3.61 -7.97 5.26
CA ARG A 68 -3.32 -9.39 5.57
C ARG A 68 -2.96 -9.62 7.04
N PHE A 69 -3.46 -8.76 7.93
CA PHE A 69 -3.00 -8.73 9.32
C PHE A 69 -3.36 -10.02 10.07
N ALA A 70 -4.52 -10.59 9.76
CA ALA A 70 -5.04 -11.82 10.35
C ALA A 70 -4.84 -13.08 9.48
N GLY A 71 -3.98 -13.00 8.45
CA GLY A 71 -3.68 -14.11 7.54
C GLY A 71 -3.59 -13.64 6.09
N LYS A 72 -3.23 -14.55 5.17
CA LYS A 72 -3.08 -14.24 3.73
C LYS A 72 -4.40 -13.84 3.07
N GLU A 73 -5.51 -14.36 3.55
CA GLU A 73 -6.85 -13.99 3.08
C GLU A 73 -7.19 -12.58 3.55
N GLN A 74 -7.57 -11.72 2.61
CA GLN A 74 -8.09 -10.39 2.93
C GLN A 74 -9.43 -10.55 3.64
N ASN A 75 -9.48 -10.19 4.92
CA ASN A 75 -10.68 -10.26 5.74
C ASN A 75 -10.64 -9.19 6.83
N ASP A 76 -11.32 -8.07 6.57
CA ASP A 76 -11.30 -6.91 7.45
C ASP A 76 -11.84 -7.22 8.85
N LYS A 77 -12.90 -8.03 8.96
CA LYS A 77 -13.46 -8.43 10.26
C LYS A 77 -12.42 -9.17 11.11
N ARG A 78 -11.65 -10.08 10.49
CA ARG A 78 -10.55 -10.79 11.17
C ARG A 78 -9.40 -9.84 11.52
N ASN A 79 -9.03 -8.93 10.63
CA ASN A 79 -7.97 -7.94 10.85
C ASN A 79 -8.31 -7.03 12.04
N ILE A 80 -9.53 -6.50 12.07
CA ILE A 80 -10.05 -5.66 13.16
C ILE A 80 -10.10 -6.44 14.46
N LYS A 81 -10.64 -7.67 14.47
CA LYS A 81 -10.69 -8.51 15.68
C LYS A 81 -9.30 -8.78 16.26
N LYS A 82 -8.32 -9.08 15.40
CA LYS A 82 -6.92 -9.27 15.83
C LYS A 82 -6.34 -7.99 16.41
N LEU A 83 -6.57 -6.85 15.75
CA LEU A 83 -6.11 -5.54 16.24
C LEU A 83 -6.69 -5.22 17.61
N LEU A 84 -8.01 -5.32 17.78
CA LEU A 84 -8.67 -5.05 19.06
C LEU A 84 -8.18 -5.99 20.17
N LYS A 85 -7.92 -7.26 19.86
CA LYS A 85 -7.33 -8.22 20.81
C LYS A 85 -5.95 -7.78 21.30
N LEU A 86 -5.11 -7.23 20.41
CA LEU A 86 -3.77 -6.74 20.77
C LEU A 86 -3.82 -5.43 21.58
N LEU A 87 -4.87 -4.63 21.39
CA LEU A 87 -5.05 -3.36 22.09
C LEU A 87 -5.80 -3.49 23.41
N LYS A 88 -6.33 -4.68 23.75
CA LYS A 88 -7.30 -4.87 24.84
C LYS A 88 -6.80 -4.33 26.20
N ASP A 89 -5.53 -4.54 26.52
CA ASP A 89 -4.91 -4.14 27.81
C ASP A 89 -4.20 -2.79 27.72
N ILE A 90 -4.20 -2.14 26.55
CA ILE A 90 -3.56 -0.84 26.35
C ILE A 90 -4.56 0.26 26.75
N PRO A 91 -4.22 1.20 27.64
CA PRO A 91 -5.10 2.32 28.00
C PRO A 91 -5.51 3.15 26.78
N GLN A 92 -6.76 3.61 26.73
CA GLN A 92 -7.31 4.36 25.59
C GLN A 92 -6.42 5.54 25.16
N LYS A 93 -5.86 6.30 26.12
CA LYS A 93 -4.94 7.41 25.86
C LYS A 93 -3.66 7.03 25.10
N LYS A 94 -3.27 5.74 25.12
CA LYS A 94 -2.12 5.19 24.40
C LYS A 94 -2.50 4.56 23.05
N ARG A 95 -3.79 4.47 22.68
CA ARG A 95 -4.27 3.80 21.44
C ARG A 95 -4.27 4.71 20.20
N LYS A 96 -3.38 5.72 20.13
CA LYS A 96 -3.24 6.55 18.92
C LYS A 96 -2.92 5.66 17.72
N ALA A 97 -3.46 6.01 16.56
CA ALA A 97 -3.23 5.31 15.31
C ALA A 97 -3.22 6.32 14.16
N VAL A 98 -2.54 5.97 13.07
CA VAL A 98 -2.44 6.80 11.86
C VAL A 98 -2.68 5.93 10.64
N PHE A 99 -3.56 6.37 9.75
CA PHE A 99 -3.59 5.87 8.38
C PHE A 99 -2.52 6.59 7.57
N ARG A 100 -1.68 5.82 6.90
CA ARG A 100 -0.64 6.33 6.00
C ARG A 100 -0.91 5.81 4.60
N SER A 101 -0.73 6.69 3.63
CA SER A 101 -0.73 6.37 2.21
C SER A 101 0.53 6.98 1.61
N VAL A 102 1.20 6.21 0.76
CA VAL A 102 2.39 6.65 0.02
C VAL A 102 2.14 6.37 -1.45
N VAL A 103 2.30 7.40 -2.28
CA VAL A 103 2.15 7.31 -3.73
C VAL A 103 3.53 7.45 -4.35
N ALA A 104 3.84 6.62 -5.34
CA ALA A 104 5.06 6.71 -6.13
C ALA A 104 4.72 6.85 -7.61
N ILE A 105 5.48 7.68 -8.32
CA ILE A 105 5.37 7.86 -9.77
C ILE A 105 6.70 7.49 -10.43
N THR A 106 6.66 6.60 -11.42
CA THR A 106 7.83 6.25 -12.25
C THR A 106 7.61 6.80 -13.65
N LEU A 107 8.56 7.61 -14.11
CA LEU A 107 8.55 8.31 -15.39
C LEU A 107 9.07 7.41 -16.53
N LEU A 108 9.01 7.92 -17.76
CA LEU A 108 9.40 7.18 -18.97
C LEU A 108 10.90 6.84 -19.00
N ASP A 109 11.74 7.68 -18.40
CA ASP A 109 13.18 7.47 -18.24
C ASP A 109 13.54 6.49 -17.10
N GLY A 110 12.53 5.98 -16.39
CA GLY A 110 12.70 5.08 -15.24
C GLY A 110 12.99 5.79 -13.92
N LYS A 111 13.07 7.13 -13.88
CA LYS A 111 13.16 7.89 -12.63
C LYS A 111 11.89 7.71 -11.81
N THR A 112 12.03 7.53 -10.50
CA THR A 112 10.89 7.39 -9.56
C THR A 112 10.89 8.50 -8.52
N GLU A 113 9.74 9.13 -8.32
CA GLU A 113 9.47 10.10 -7.25
C GLU A 113 8.40 9.54 -6.29
N VAL A 114 8.43 9.97 -5.03
CA VAL A 114 7.50 9.57 -3.95
C VAL A 114 7.02 10.78 -3.18
#